data_AF-A0A7X5N3B2-F1
#
_entry.id   AF-A0A7X5N3B2-F1
#
_cell.length_a   1.000
_cell.length_b   1.000
_cell.length_c   1.000
_cell.angle_alpha   90.00
_cell.angle_beta   90.00
_cell.angle_gamma   90.00
#
_symmetry.space_group_name_H-M   'P 1'
#
loop_
_entity.id
_entity.type
_entity.pdbx_description
1 polymer ?
#
loop_
_entity_poly.entity_id
_entity_poly.type
_entity_poly.pdbx_seq_one_letter_code
_entity_poly.pdbx_strand_id
1 'polypeptide(L)'
;MSDTDLSTPRVSRRDYVLILFALAMGGFAIGISEFSTMGLMTQIAQGLQISEPQVGHVISAYALGVVVGAPLLAIIGARWPRRTLLLLLMVFYALGN
;
A
#
# COMPACT_ATOMS: atom_id res chain seq x y z
N MET A 1 -30.05 -27.37 26.22
CA MET A 1 -28.73 -27.14 25.60
C MET A 1 -29.03 -26.68 24.19
N SER A 2 -29.21 -25.38 23.98
CA SER A 2 -29.59 -24.84 22.66
C SER A 2 -28.34 -24.74 21.82
N ASP A 3 -28.32 -25.48 20.72
CA ASP A 3 -27.31 -25.40 19.68
C ASP A 3 -27.26 -23.95 19.14
N THR A 4 -26.20 -23.24 19.51
CA THR A 4 -25.86 -21.97 18.90
C THR A 4 -25.46 -22.26 17.46
N ASP A 5 -26.41 -22.09 16.53
CA ASP A 5 -26.18 -22.16 15.10
C ASP A 5 -25.13 -21.11 14.71
N LEU A 6 -23.86 -21.53 14.68
CA LEU A 6 -22.74 -20.76 14.16
C LEU A 6 -22.84 -20.77 12.63
N SER A 7 -23.87 -20.11 12.09
CA SER A 7 -24.03 -19.87 10.67
C SER A 7 -22.91 -18.93 10.22
N THR A 8 -21.77 -19.51 9.84
CA THR A 8 -20.65 -18.78 9.25
C THR A 8 -21.17 -18.03 8.02
N PRO A 9 -20.92 -16.71 7.89
CA PRO A 9 -21.38 -15.96 6.74
C PRO A 9 -20.88 -16.62 5.45
N ARG A 10 -21.81 -17.16 4.64
CA ARG A 10 -21.47 -17.76 3.35
C ARG A 10 -21.30 -16.65 2.32
N VAL A 11 -20.07 -16.21 2.12
CA VAL A 11 -19.72 -15.28 1.03
C VAL A 11 -19.94 -16.00 -0.31
N SER A 12 -20.66 -15.39 -1.25
CA SER A 12 -20.95 -16.02 -2.55
C SER A 12 -19.66 -16.21 -3.36
N ARG A 13 -19.62 -17.21 -4.25
CA ARG A 13 -18.47 -17.41 -5.16
C ARG A 13 -18.15 -16.14 -5.96
N ARG A 14 -19.18 -15.38 -6.34
CA ARG A 14 -19.01 -14.09 -7.05
C ARG A 14 -18.32 -13.06 -6.15
N ASP A 15 -18.78 -12.93 -4.91
CA ASP A 15 -18.21 -11.98 -3.95
C ASP A 15 -16.76 -12.33 -3.61
N TYR A 16 -16.43 -13.62 -3.47
CA TYR A 16 -15.05 -14.08 -3.32
C TYR A 16 -14.15 -13.66 -4.48
N VAL A 17 -14.62 -13.84 -5.71
CA VAL A 17 -13.87 -13.45 -6.92
C VAL A 17 -13.66 -11.93 -6.94
N LEU A 18 -14.68 -11.14 -6.59
CA LEU A 18 -14.57 -9.69 -6.53
C LEU A 18 -13.58 -9.22 -5.46
N ILE A 19 -13.59 -9.84 -4.26
CA ILE A 19 -12.64 -9.53 -3.19
C ILE A 19 -11.21 -9.87 -3.63
N LEU A 20 -10.97 -11.05 -4.19
CA LEU A 20 -9.66 -11.47 -4.69
C LEU A 20 -9.17 -10.54 -5.82
N PHE A 21 -10.07 -10.18 -6.74
CA PHE A 21 -9.74 -9.25 -7.81
C PHE A 21 -9.37 -7.87 -7.25
N ALA A 22 -10.13 -7.33 -6.29
CA ALA A 22 -9.82 -6.06 -5.65
C ALA A 22 -8.48 -6.09 -4.91
N LEU A 23 -8.17 -7.17 -4.18
CA LEU A 23 -6.89 -7.37 -3.51
C LEU A 23 -5.73 -7.50 -4.52
N ALA A 24 -5.94 -8.26 -5.60
CA ALA A 24 -4.95 -8.43 -6.66
C ALA A 24 -4.67 -7.12 -7.39
N MET A 25 -5.72 -6.34 -7.72
CA MET A 25 -5.59 -5.01 -8.31
C MET A 25 -4.84 -4.05 -7.38
N GLY A 26 -5.14 -4.07 -6.07
CA GLY A 26 -4.41 -3.26 -5.09
C GLY A 26 -2.93 -3.63 -5.02
N GLY A 27 -2.61 -4.92 -4.90
CA GLY A 27 -1.22 -5.40 -4.90
C GLY A 27 -0.49 -5.13 -6.21
N PHE A 28 -1.17 -5.26 -7.35
CA PHE A 28 -0.63 -4.94 -8.66
C PHE A 28 -0.33 -3.45 -8.83
N ALA A 29 -1.27 -2.58 -8.45
CA ALA A 29 -1.09 -1.14 -8.52
C ALA A 29 0.11 -0.67 -7.68
N ILE A 30 0.24 -1.19 -6.44
CA ILE A 30 1.39 -0.95 -5.58
C ILE A 30 2.67 -1.48 -6.24
N GLY A 31 2.66 -2.72 -6.76
CA GLY A 31 3.83 -3.28 -7.42
C GLY A 31 4.32 -2.44 -8.61
N ILE A 32 3.41 -2.05 -9.50
CA ILE A 32 3.77 -1.20 -10.65
C ILE A 32 4.31 0.16 -10.21
N SER A 33 3.69 0.83 -9.22
CA SER A 33 4.20 2.12 -8.74
C SER A 33 5.62 2.02 -8.20
N GLU A 34 5.91 0.96 -7.43
CA GLU A 34 7.22 0.74 -6.81
C GLU A 34 8.32 0.39 -7.83
N PHE A 35 8.02 -0.52 -8.77
CA PHE A 35 9.01 -1.00 -9.73
C PHE A 35 9.19 -0.09 -10.95
N SER A 36 8.20 0.75 -11.29
CA SER A 36 8.28 1.65 -12.45
C SER A 36 9.50 2.59 -12.39
N THR A 37 9.85 3.07 -11.20
CA THR A 37 10.99 3.96 -10.95
C THR A 37 12.32 3.36 -11.41
N MET A 38 12.51 2.04 -11.25
CA MET A 38 13.74 1.36 -11.67
C MET A 38 13.90 1.36 -13.20
N GLY A 39 12.79 1.27 -13.93
CA GLY A 39 12.79 1.37 -15.40
C GLY A 39 13.07 2.79 -15.91
N LEU A 40 12.85 3.80 -15.08
CA LEU A 40 13.06 5.21 -15.40
C LEU A 40 14.35 5.79 -14.79
N MET A 41 15.19 4.96 -14.19
CA MET A 41 16.39 5.34 -13.43
C MET A 41 17.28 6.34 -14.19
N THR A 42 17.61 6.05 -15.45
CA THR A 42 18.46 6.92 -16.27
C THR A 42 17.79 8.27 -16.55
N GLN A 43 16.46 8.31 -16.74
CA GLN A 43 15.74 9.57 -16.94
C GLN A 43 15.67 10.40 -15.65
N ILE A 44 15.51 9.74 -14.50
CA ILE A 44 15.54 10.39 -13.17
C ILE A 44 16.93 10.98 -12.92
N ALA A 45 17.99 10.22 -13.21
CA ALA A 45 19.38 10.69 -13.10
C ALA A 45 19.61 11.95 -13.94
N GLN A 46 19.18 11.94 -15.20
CA GLN A 46 19.28 13.09 -16.10
C GLN A 46 18.44 14.29 -15.62
N GLY A 47 17.20 14.06 -15.21
CA GLY A 47 16.28 15.12 -14.79
C GLY A 47 16.71 15.82 -13.48
N LEU A 48 17.35 15.08 -12.57
CA LEU A 48 17.88 15.61 -11.31
C LEU A 48 19.36 16.02 -11.38
N GLN A 49 20.02 15.82 -12.53
CA GLN A 49 21.46 16.03 -12.72
C GLN A 49 22.33 15.31 -11.68
N ILE A 50 21.93 14.09 -11.31
CA ILE A 50 22.67 13.22 -10.39
C ILE A 50 23.13 11.94 -11.11
N SER A 51 24.11 11.26 -10.53
CA SER A 51 24.57 9.97 -11.05
C SER A 51 23.57 8.84 -10.78
N GLU A 52 23.60 7.77 -11.58
CA GLU A 52 22.73 6.59 -11.37
C GLU A 52 22.89 5.97 -9.96
N PRO A 53 24.11 5.77 -9.39
CA PRO A 53 24.23 5.29 -8.02
C PRO A 53 23.51 6.15 -6.99
N GLN A 54 23.47 7.47 -7.18
CA GLN A 54 22.73 8.39 -6.29
C GLN A 54 21.22 8.20 -6.39
N VAL A 55 20.68 7.93 -7.58
CA VAL A 55 19.26 7.53 -7.72
C VAL A 55 18.98 6.26 -6.91
N GLY A 56 19.90 5.30 -6.92
CA GLY A 56 19.81 4.08 -6.11
C GLY A 56 19.76 4.36 -4.59
N HIS A 57 20.50 5.36 -4.11
CA HIS A 57 20.41 5.81 -2.71
C HIS A 57 19.05 6.44 -2.39
N VAL A 58 18.48 7.25 -3.30
CA VAL A 58 17.14 7.84 -3.13
C VAL A 58 16.07 6.74 -3.05
N ILE A 59 16.12 5.75 -3.94
CA ILE A 59 15.21 4.60 -3.93
C ILE A 59 15.34 3.82 -2.61
N SER A 60 16.58 3.60 -2.15
CA SER A 60 16.85 2.89 -0.89
C SER A 60 16.33 3.65 0.33
N ALA A 61 16.48 4.98 0.36
CA ALA A 61 15.94 5.82 1.43
C ALA A 61 14.41 5.78 1.46
N TYR A 62 13.75 5.81 0.29
CA TYR A 62 12.31 5.62 0.18
C TYR A 62 11.87 4.24 0.71
N ALA A 63 12.55 3.17 0.29
CA ALA A 63 12.26 1.81 0.73
C ALA A 63 12.39 1.65 2.26
N LEU A 64 13.41 2.26 2.87
CA LEU A 64 13.53 2.32 4.34
C LEU A 64 12.34 3.04 4.98
N GLY A 65 11.90 4.16 4.40
CA GLY A 65 10.70 4.87 4.80
C GLY A 65 9.46 3.98 4.78
N VAL A 66 9.27 3.18 3.73
CA VAL A 66 8.15 2.22 3.62
C VAL A 66 8.26 1.09 4.65
N VAL A 67 9.45 0.48 4.77
CA VAL A 67 9.71 -0.65 5.69
C VAL A 67 9.47 -0.26 7.15
N VAL A 68 9.77 0.99 7.53
CA VAL A 68 9.53 1.49 8.89
C VAL A 68 8.11 2.07 9.02
N GLY A 69 7.69 2.87 8.05
CA GLY A 69 6.42 3.61 8.08
C GLY A 69 5.20 2.70 8.05
N ALA A 70 5.19 1.66 7.21
CA ALA A 70 4.03 0.77 7.09
C ALA A 70 3.74 -0.01 8.40
N PRO A 71 4.72 -0.67 9.06
CA PRO A 71 4.50 -1.28 10.36
C PRO A 71 4.08 -0.27 11.44
N LEU A 72 4.69 0.92 11.47
CA LEU A 72 4.32 1.95 12.44
C LEU A 72 2.86 2.39 12.27
N LEU A 73 2.45 2.70 11.03
CA LEU A 73 1.07 3.04 10.71
C LEU A 73 0.10 1.90 11.04
N ALA A 74 0.49 0.65 10.76
CA ALA A 74 -0.30 -0.52 11.09
C ALA A 74 -0.50 -0.67 12.61
N ILE A 75 0.57 -0.50 13.40
CA ILE A 75 0.52 -0.62 14.88
C ILE A 75 -0.32 0.51 15.48
N ILE A 76 -0.07 1.76 15.09
CA ILE A 76 -0.81 2.93 15.60
C ILE A 76 -2.28 2.84 15.20
N GLY A 77 -2.55 2.49 13.93
CA GLY A 77 -3.89 2.37 13.38
C GLY A 77 -4.65 1.11 13.80
N ALA A 78 -4.00 0.13 14.43
CA ALA A 78 -4.59 -1.20 14.72
C ALA A 78 -5.88 -1.13 15.55
N ARG A 79 -6.01 -0.12 16.42
CA ARG A 79 -7.18 0.06 17.31
C ARG A 79 -8.19 1.07 16.78
N TRP A 80 -7.91 1.74 15.66
CA TRP A 80 -8.77 2.80 15.15
C TRP A 80 -9.87 2.23 14.24
N PRO A 81 -11.06 2.87 14.21
CA PRO A 81 -12.07 2.52 13.22
C PRO A 81 -11.52 2.68 11.81
N ARG A 82 -11.70 1.66 10.95
CA ARG A 82 -11.14 1.64 9.57
C ARG A 82 -11.49 2.89 8.77
N ARG A 83 -12.72 3.39 8.92
CA ARG A 83 -13.18 4.62 8.26
C ARG A 83 -12.35 5.85 8.68
N THR A 84 -12.08 5.99 9.98
CA THR A 84 -11.30 7.11 10.51
C THR A 84 -9.86 7.05 9.99
N LEU A 85 -9.25 5.86 9.99
CA LEU A 85 -7.91 5.67 9.46
C LEU A 85 -7.83 6.02 7.97
N LEU A 86 -8.79 5.56 7.16
CA LEU A 86 -8.86 5.88 5.73
C LEU A 86 -9.01 7.40 5.49
N LEU A 87 -9.88 8.08 6.23
CA LEU A 87 -10.06 9.52 6.10
C LEU A 87 -8.80 10.29 6.47
N LEU A 88 -8.12 9.90 7.56
CA LEU A 88 -6.86 10.52 7.96
C LEU A 88 -5.74 10.30 6.95
N LEU A 89 -5.62 9.09 6.39
CA LEU A 89 -4.66 8.80 5.32
C LEU A 89 -4.96 9.60 4.06
N MET A 90 -6.23 9.79 3.71
CA MET A 90 -6.62 10.64 2.57
C MET A 90 -6.31 12.11 2.81
N VAL A 91 -6.56 12.64 4.01
CA VAL A 91 -6.16 14.01 4.37
C VAL A 91 -4.64 14.17 4.32
N PHE A 92 -3.90 13.22 4.89
CA PHE A 92 -2.44 13.22 4.84
C PHE A 92 -1.92 13.21 3.40
N TYR A 93 -2.47 12.35 2.54
CA TYR A 93 -2.15 12.32 1.11
C TYR A 93 -2.44 13.65 0.43
N ALA A 94 -3.62 14.23 0.67
CA ALA A 94 -4.03 15.50 0.07
C ALA A 94 -3.17 16.70 0.51
N LEU A 95 -2.60 16.67 1.72
CA LEU A 95 -1.68 17.71 2.19
C LEU A 95 -0.26 17.54 1.63
N GLY A 96 0.13 16.31 1.29
CA GLY A 96 1.45 16.01 0.74
C GLY A 96 1.55 16.12 -0.79
N ASN A 97 0.43 16.27 -1.50
CA ASN A 97 0.33 16.43 -2.96
C ASN A 97 0.14 17.90 -3.33
#